data_AF-A0A5E8EY42-F1
#
_entry.id   AF-A0A5E8EY42-F1
#
_cell.length_a   1.000
_cell.length_b   1.000
_cell.length_c   1.000
_cell.angle_alpha   90.00
_cell.angle_beta   90.00
_cell.angle_gamma   90.00
#
_symmetry.space_group_name_H-M   'P 1'
#
loop_
_entity.id
_entity.type
_entity.pdbx_description
1 polymer ?
#
loop_
_entity_poly.entity_id
_entity_poly.type
_entity_poly.pdbx_seq_one_letter_code
_entity_poly.pdbx_strand_id
1 'polypeptide(L)'
;MMPSVYGAFRNWDFDPDLALVMHLSVAAPVALVVIAAFFRVNGTRDREILLLIATFIITPYALAYDLGLLAGALGLMALKYPPRLEGKGRIIILTLAMLLPLAMILFGLLKILLATIVLFALFFVALHDAGFTPDFSRWRVNAKTDATP
;
A
#
# COMPACT_ATOMS: atom_id res chain seq x y z
N MET A 1 8.04 13.72 9.09
CA MET A 1 7.48 13.68 7.71
C MET A 1 6.30 12.72 7.65
N MET A 2 5.33 13.00 6.79
CA MET A 2 4.16 12.13 6.57
C MET A 2 4.52 11.05 5.53
N PRO A 3 4.30 9.75 5.79
CA PRO A 3 4.57 8.68 4.85
C PRO A 3 3.43 8.55 3.82
N SER A 4 3.19 9.62 3.07
CA SER A 4 2.13 9.68 2.06
C SER A 4 2.64 10.36 0.79
N VAL A 5 1.94 10.17 -0.33
CA VAL A 5 2.23 10.89 -1.58
C VAL A 5 2.10 12.41 -1.37
N TYR A 6 1.07 12.86 -0.66
CA TYR A 6 0.90 14.26 -0.32
C TYR A 6 2.13 14.78 0.45
N GLY A 7 2.53 14.08 1.52
CA GLY A 7 3.71 14.43 2.32
C GLY A 7 4.96 14.55 1.46
N ALA A 8 5.18 13.61 0.54
CA ALA A 8 6.32 13.66 -0.37
C ALA A 8 6.34 14.90 -1.26
N PHE A 9 5.23 15.24 -1.93
CA PHE A 9 5.14 16.43 -2.77
C PHE A 9 5.32 17.72 -1.96
N ARG A 10 4.80 17.77 -0.72
CA ARG A 10 5.01 18.90 0.19
C ARG A 10 6.48 19.07 0.58
N ASN A 11 7.24 17.99 0.73
CA ASN A 11 8.68 18.08 1.01
C ASN A 11 9.50 18.58 -0.18
N TRP A 12 8.96 18.47 -1.40
CA TRP A 12 9.51 19.05 -2.62
C TRP A 12 8.98 20.47 -2.90
N ASP A 13 8.36 21.11 -1.89
CA ASP A 13 7.90 22.49 -1.95
C ASP A 13 6.79 22.74 -2.99
N PHE A 14 6.11 21.70 -3.46
CA PHE A 14 4.91 21.85 -4.29
C PHE A 14 3.76 22.47 -3.49
N ASP A 15 2.96 23.28 -4.17
CA ASP A 15 1.76 23.90 -3.61
C ASP A 15 0.80 22.84 -3.00
N PRO A 16 0.12 23.14 -1.88
CA PRO A 16 -0.81 22.20 -1.23
C PRO A 16 -1.90 21.65 -2.16
N ASP A 17 -2.46 22.47 -3.05
CA ASP A 17 -3.53 22.04 -3.94
C ASP A 17 -3.01 21.04 -4.97
N LEU A 18 -1.84 21.33 -5.54
CA LEU A 18 -1.19 20.43 -6.49
C LEU A 18 -0.75 19.13 -5.81
N ALA A 19 -0.18 19.19 -4.60
CA ALA A 19 0.17 18.01 -3.83
C ALA A 19 -1.06 17.13 -3.53
N LEU A 20 -2.20 17.75 -3.24
CA LEU A 20 -3.46 17.04 -2.99
C LEU A 20 -4.00 16.38 -4.26
N VAL A 21 -3.97 17.06 -5.41
CA VAL A 21 -4.35 16.48 -6.71
C VAL A 21 -3.46 15.27 -7.05
N MET A 22 -2.15 15.40 -6.85
CA MET A 22 -1.22 14.30 -7.09
C MET A 22 -1.48 13.13 -6.14
N HIS A 23 -1.78 13.40 -4.88
CA HIS A 23 -2.19 12.37 -3.93
C HIS A 23 -3.49 11.67 -4.35
N LEU A 24 -4.51 12.44 -4.75
CA LEU A 24 -5.80 11.89 -5.18
C LEU A 24 -5.66 10.97 -6.39
N SER A 25 -4.80 11.32 -7.34
CA SER A 25 -4.52 10.47 -8.53
C SER A 25 -3.97 9.09 -8.18
N VAL A 26 -3.35 8.95 -7.00
CA VAL A 26 -2.83 7.70 -6.46
C VAL A 26 -3.82 7.03 -5.50
N ALA A 27 -4.43 7.81 -4.60
CA ALA A 27 -5.35 7.33 -3.59
C ALA A 27 -6.61 6.70 -4.20
N ALA A 28 -7.17 7.29 -5.27
CA ALA A 28 -8.39 6.79 -5.90
C ALA A 28 -8.21 5.38 -6.50
N PRO A 29 -7.19 5.09 -7.34
CA PRO A 29 -6.92 3.73 -7.80
C PRO A 29 -6.68 2.74 -6.68
N VAL A 30 -5.91 3.11 -5.65
CA VAL A 30 -5.62 2.22 -4.52
C VAL A 30 -6.89 1.91 -3.72
N ALA A 31 -7.73 2.91 -3.47
CA ALA A 31 -9.04 2.73 -2.83
C ALA A 31 -9.92 1.77 -3.63
N LEU A 32 -10.00 1.92 -4.96
CA LEU A 32 -10.76 1.01 -5.81
C LEU A 32 -10.24 -0.43 -5.73
N VAL A 33 -8.92 -0.62 -5.76
CA VAL A 33 -8.29 -1.95 -5.62
C VAL A 33 -8.61 -2.56 -4.26
N VAL A 34 -8.51 -1.79 -3.18
CA VAL A 34 -8.78 -2.26 -1.81
C VAL A 34 -10.25 -2.61 -1.63
N ILE A 35 -11.17 -1.78 -2.13
CA ILE A 35 -12.60 -2.05 -2.11
C ILE A 35 -12.89 -3.35 -2.87
N ALA A 36 -12.33 -3.51 -4.08
CA ALA A 36 -12.50 -4.74 -4.85
C ALA A 36 -11.90 -5.96 -4.14
N ALA A 37 -10.73 -5.83 -3.53
CA ALA A 37 -10.08 -6.91 -2.77
C ALA A 37 -10.87 -7.27 -1.50
N PHE A 38 -11.43 -6.28 -0.80
CA PHE A 38 -12.22 -6.49 0.41
C PHE A 38 -13.41 -7.41 0.17
N PHE A 39 -14.09 -7.26 -0.98
CA PHE A 39 -15.23 -8.12 -1.34
C PHE A 39 -14.86 -9.44 -2.01
N ARG A 40 -13.63 -9.59 -2.52
CA ARG A 40 -13.19 -10.78 -3.28
C ARG A 40 -12.30 -11.74 -2.48
N VAL A 41 -11.52 -11.23 -1.55
CA VAL A 41 -10.61 -12.03 -0.72
C VAL A 41 -11.41 -12.72 0.37
N ASN A 42 -11.24 -14.03 0.56
CA ASN A 42 -12.04 -14.79 1.53
C ASN A 42 -11.52 -14.68 2.99
N GLY A 43 -10.24 -14.39 3.20
CA GLY A 43 -9.63 -14.35 4.52
C GLY A 43 -9.86 -13.03 5.25
N THR A 44 -10.49 -13.07 6.44
CA THR A 44 -10.69 -11.88 7.29
C THR A 44 -9.37 -11.18 7.61
N ARG A 45 -8.34 -11.95 7.98
CA ARG A 45 -6.99 -11.43 8.27
C ARG A 45 -6.38 -10.69 7.06
N ASP A 46 -6.63 -11.15 5.85
CA ASP A 46 -6.09 -10.53 4.64
C ASP A 46 -6.77 -9.21 4.33
N ARG A 47 -8.09 -9.15 4.55
CA ARG A 47 -8.85 -7.89 4.46
C ARG A 47 -8.34 -6.88 5.48
N GLU A 48 -8.09 -7.31 6.72
CA GLU A 48 -7.54 -6.46 7.78
C GLU A 48 -6.16 -5.91 7.41
N ILE A 49 -5.23 -6.78 6.98
CA ILE A 49 -3.89 -6.38 6.53
C ILE A 49 -3.99 -5.36 5.39
N LEU A 50 -4.81 -5.64 4.37
CA LEU A 50 -4.99 -4.75 3.22
C LEU A 50 -5.53 -3.38 3.64
N LEU A 51 -6.54 -3.33 4.51
CA LEU A 51 -7.11 -2.08 5.01
C LEU A 51 -6.10 -1.26 5.82
N LEU A 52 -5.37 -1.91 6.72
CA LEU A 52 -4.37 -1.26 7.57
C LEU A 52 -3.25 -0.63 6.73
N ILE A 53 -2.71 -1.36 5.75
CA ILE A 53 -1.66 -0.84 4.88
C ILE A 53 -2.20 0.25 3.95
N ALA A 54 -3.35 0.02 3.32
CA ALA A 54 -3.93 0.95 2.36
C ALA A 54 -4.27 2.31 2.98
N THR A 55 -4.60 2.35 4.28
CA THR A 55 -4.87 3.59 5.00
C THR A 55 -3.72 4.59 4.86
N PHE A 56 -2.46 4.14 4.91
CA PHE A 56 -1.29 5.00 4.74
C PHE A 56 -1.10 5.54 3.32
N ILE A 57 -1.65 4.84 2.32
CA ILE A 57 -1.56 5.23 0.91
C ILE A 57 -2.71 6.16 0.52
N ILE A 58 -3.92 5.88 1.03
CA ILE A 58 -5.16 6.59 0.69
C ILE A 58 -5.30 7.89 1.47
N THR A 59 -4.79 7.97 2.70
CA THR A 59 -4.90 9.19 3.50
C THR A 59 -3.76 10.15 3.21
N PRO A 60 -4.04 11.45 3.02
CA PRO A 60 -2.99 12.43 2.76
C PRO A 60 -2.13 12.68 4.02
N TYR A 61 -2.71 12.45 5.21
CA TYR A 61 -2.12 12.76 6.50
C TYR A 61 -1.93 11.49 7.34
N ALA A 62 -0.91 10.70 7.01
CA ALA A 62 -0.41 9.68 7.93
C ALA A 62 0.62 10.32 8.88
N LEU A 63 0.39 10.20 10.18
CA LEU A 63 1.19 10.78 11.24
C LEU A 63 1.90 9.70 12.06
N ALA A 64 2.79 10.14 12.97
CA ALA A 64 3.61 9.22 13.76
C ALA A 64 2.77 8.27 14.64
N TYR A 65 1.61 8.73 15.12
CA TYR A 65 0.71 7.89 15.92
C TYR A 65 0.02 6.80 15.07
N ASP A 66 -0.12 7.00 13.76
CA ASP A 66 -0.72 5.99 12.88
C ASP A 66 0.22 4.79 12.70
N LEU A 67 1.53 4.94 12.93
CA LEU A 67 2.52 3.87 12.77
C LEU A 67 2.22 2.62 13.63
N GLY A 68 1.41 2.75 14.69
CA GLY A 68 0.88 1.58 15.42
C GLY A 68 0.03 0.66 14.54
N LEU A 69 -0.73 1.20 13.60
CA LEU A 69 -1.50 0.45 12.60
C LEU A 69 -0.58 -0.32 11.65
N LEU A 70 0.53 0.31 11.22
CA LEU A 70 1.54 -0.35 10.38
C LEU A 70 2.21 -1.50 11.14
N ALA A 71 2.59 -1.28 12.40
CA ALA A 71 3.13 -2.33 13.26
C ALA A 71 2.14 -3.49 13.43
N GLY A 72 0.86 -3.20 13.62
CA GLY A 72 -0.21 -4.19 13.65
C GLY A 72 -0.31 -5.01 12.36
N ALA A 73 -0.29 -4.35 11.20
CA ALA A 73 -0.31 -5.02 9.90
C ALA A 73 0.91 -5.95 9.72
N LEU A 74 2.11 -5.47 10.05
CA LEU A 74 3.34 -6.26 9.97
C LEU A 74 3.30 -7.47 10.91
N GLY A 75 2.77 -7.31 12.12
CA GLY A 75 2.54 -8.41 13.06
C GLY A 75 1.59 -9.47 12.51
N LEU A 76 0.46 -9.05 11.93
CA LEU A 76 -0.49 -9.95 11.27
C LEU A 76 0.13 -10.70 10.08
N MET A 77 0.94 -10.01 9.28
CA MET A 77 1.67 -10.62 8.16
C MET A 77 2.70 -11.65 8.61
N ALA A 78 3.43 -11.37 9.69
CA ALA A 78 4.44 -12.27 10.27
C ALA A 78 3.80 -13.52 10.90
N LEU A 79 2.62 -13.40 11.51
CA LEU A 79 1.89 -14.54 12.08
C LEU A 79 1.24 -15.44 11.02
N LYS A 80 1.01 -14.92 9.80
CA LYS A 80 0.39 -15.69 8.72
C LYS A 80 1.39 -16.58 7.98
N TYR A 81 2.64 -16.14 7.82
CA TYR A 81 3.65 -16.85 7.04
C TYR A 81 4.89 -17.15 7.88
N PRO A 82 5.27 -18.43 8.04
CA PRO A 82 6.51 -18.76 8.74
C PRO A 82 7.72 -18.38 7.86
N PRO A 83 8.83 -17.93 8.48
CA PRO A 83 9.97 -17.30 7.80
C PRO A 83 10.71 -18.19 6.79
N ARG A 84 10.43 -19.50 6.75
CA ARG A 84 11.07 -20.46 5.85
C ARG A 84 10.44 -20.53 4.46
N LEU A 85 9.22 -20.01 4.28
CA LEU A 85 8.47 -20.10 3.01
C LEU A 85 8.57 -18.85 2.14
N GLU A 86 9.34 -17.85 2.56
CA GLU A 86 9.30 -16.53 1.94
C GLU A 86 10.46 -16.29 0.96
N GLY A 87 10.14 -15.72 -0.21
CA GLY A 87 11.16 -15.23 -1.13
C GLY A 87 11.95 -14.07 -0.51
N LYS A 88 13.26 -13.99 -0.81
CA LYS A 88 14.17 -12.93 -0.30
C LYS A 88 13.60 -11.52 -0.42
N GLY A 89 12.85 -11.23 -1.50
CA GLY A 89 12.22 -9.92 -1.70
C GLY A 89 11.18 -9.56 -0.64
N ARG A 90 10.36 -10.52 -0.20
CA ARG A 90 9.34 -10.28 0.83
C ARG A 90 9.98 -9.90 2.17
N ILE A 91 11.01 -10.63 2.58
CA ILE A 91 11.76 -10.37 3.81
C ILE A 91 12.39 -8.96 3.77
N ILE A 92 12.97 -8.57 2.64
CA ILE A 92 13.55 -7.22 2.47
C ILE A 92 12.47 -6.15 2.62
N ILE A 93 11.32 -6.29 1.96
CA ILE A 93 10.22 -5.31 2.04
C ILE A 93 9.69 -5.19 3.47
N LEU A 94 9.47 -6.31 4.16
CA LEU A 94 9.03 -6.29 5.56
C LEU A 94 10.07 -5.66 6.47
N THR A 95 11.35 -5.96 6.27
CA THR A 95 12.45 -5.37 7.06
C THR A 95 12.49 -3.86 6.85
N LEU A 96 12.37 -3.39 5.60
CA LEU A 96 12.32 -1.95 5.29
C LEU A 96 11.09 -1.28 5.93
N ALA A 97 9.93 -1.94 5.92
CA ALA A 97 8.72 -1.44 6.56
C ALA A 97 8.87 -1.36 8.09
N MET A 98 9.53 -2.34 8.72
CA MET A 98 9.83 -2.32 10.17
C MET A 98 10.80 -1.18 10.53
N LEU A 99 11.77 -0.89 9.67
CA LEU A 99 12.75 0.17 9.87
C LEU A 99 12.24 1.56 9.46
N LEU A 100 11.04 1.65 8.88
CA LEU A 100 10.47 2.89 8.36
C LEU A 100 10.45 4.04 9.40
N PRO A 101 10.02 3.83 10.66
CA PRO A 101 9.99 4.91 11.66
C PRO A 101 11.36 5.55 11.89
N LEU A 102 12.43 4.75 11.88
CA LEU A 102 13.81 5.23 12.03
C LEU A 102 14.31 5.87 10.72
N ALA A 103 14.05 5.22 9.59
CA ALA A 103 14.48 5.69 8.28
C ALA A 103 13.85 7.04 7.93
N MET A 104 12.57 7.27 8.25
CA MET A 104 11.86 8.50 7.93
C MET A 104 12.48 9.75 8.56
N ILE A 105 13.18 9.63 9.70
CA ILE A 105 13.90 10.75 10.32
C ILE A 105 15.06 11.17 9.41
N LEU A 106 15.87 10.22 8.97
CA LEU A 106 17.07 10.46 8.16
C LEU A 106 16.72 10.85 6.72
N PHE A 107 15.90 10.03 6.05
CA PHE A 107 15.51 10.24 4.65
C PHE A 107 14.62 11.46 4.46
N GLY A 108 13.95 11.89 5.53
CA GLY A 108 13.15 13.09 5.49
C GLY A 108 13.98 14.36 5.32
N LEU A 109 15.15 14.42 5.97
CA LEU A 109 16.10 15.52 5.79
C LEU A 109 16.61 15.61 4.34
N LEU A 110 16.67 14.46 3.65
CA LEU A 110 17.12 14.35 2.27
C LEU A 110 15.99 14.51 1.23
N LYS A 111 14.74 14.75 1.66
CA LYS A 111 13.56 14.84 0.79
C LYS A 111 13.35 13.61 -0.11
N ILE A 112 13.67 12.41 0.39
CA ILE A 112 13.56 11.13 -0.35
C ILE A 112 12.22 10.44 -0.03
N LEU A 113 11.54 9.91 -1.06
CA LEU A 113 10.24 9.22 -0.95
C LEU A 113 10.32 7.76 -0.46
N LEU A 114 11.25 7.44 0.44
CA LEU A 114 11.46 6.05 0.85
C LEU A 114 10.20 5.43 1.46
N ALA A 115 9.50 6.19 2.31
CA ALA A 115 8.27 5.72 2.96
C ALA A 115 7.18 5.33 1.97
N THR A 116 6.91 6.19 0.99
CA THR A 116 5.91 5.94 -0.05
C THR A 116 6.25 4.69 -0.85
N ILE A 117 7.51 4.54 -1.27
CA ILE A 117 7.98 3.38 -2.03
C ILE A 117 7.80 2.08 -1.23
N VAL A 118 8.19 2.09 0.04
CA VAL A 118 8.09 0.91 0.92
C VAL A 118 6.63 0.55 1.19
N LEU A 119 5.75 1.52 1.41
CA LEU A 119 4.32 1.28 1.61
C LEU A 119 3.66 0.67 0.36
N PHE A 120 4.01 1.14 -0.84
CA PHE A 120 3.55 0.53 -2.09
C PHE A 120 4.04 -0.91 -2.23
N ALA A 121 5.34 -1.14 -2.00
CA ALA A 121 5.90 -2.49 -2.05
C ALA A 121 5.20 -3.43 -1.05
N LEU A 122 4.96 -2.96 0.17
CA LEU A 122 4.26 -3.70 1.21
C LEU A 122 2.80 -3.99 0.81
N PHE A 123 2.11 -3.02 0.20
CA PHE A 123 0.76 -3.18 -0.31
C PHE A 123 0.68 -4.25 -1.42
N PHE A 124 1.64 -4.26 -2.34
CA PHE A 124 1.71 -5.31 -3.37
C PHE A 124 1.99 -6.70 -2.78
N VAL A 125 2.86 -6.80 -1.77
CA VAL A 125 3.06 -8.05 -1.03
C VAL A 125 1.74 -8.50 -0.39
N ALA A 126 1.01 -7.60 0.26
CA ALA A 126 -0.27 -7.94 0.88
C ALA A 126 -1.33 -8.40 -0.13
N LEU A 127 -1.42 -7.76 -1.30
CA LEU A 127 -2.33 -8.19 -2.38
C LEU A 127 -1.97 -9.58 -2.90
N HIS A 128 -0.68 -9.82 -3.14
CA HIS A 128 -0.17 -11.12 -3.57
C HIS A 128 -0.46 -12.21 -2.53
N ASP A 129 -0.17 -11.94 -1.26
CA ASP A 129 -0.41 -12.85 -0.13
C ASP A 129 -1.92 -13.15 0.05
N ALA A 130 -2.79 -12.21 -0.30
CA ALA A 130 -4.24 -12.38 -0.31
C ALA A 130 -4.77 -13.18 -1.52
N GLY A 131 -3.89 -13.58 -2.45
CA GLY A 131 -4.27 -14.24 -3.70
C GLY A 131 -5.01 -13.31 -4.68
N PHE A 132 -4.92 -11.99 -4.46
CA PHE A 132 -5.55 -11.00 -5.32
C PHE A 132 -4.62 -10.72 -6.51
N THR A 133 -4.68 -11.59 -7.52
CA THR A 133 -4.15 -11.27 -8.83
C THR A 133 -5.23 -10.51 -9.62
N PRO A 134 -4.92 -9.32 -10.15
CA PRO A 134 -5.86 -8.66 -11.05
C PRO A 134 -5.95 -9.51 -12.34
N ASP A 135 -6.96 -10.37 -12.42
CA ASP A 135 -7.28 -11.15 -13.61
C ASP A 135 -7.87 -10.22 -14.68
N PHE A 136 -6.98 -9.47 -15.34
CA PHE A 136 -7.33 -8.63 -16.49
C PHE A 136 -7.81 -9.47 -17.69
N SER A 137 -7.68 -10.80 -17.67
CA SER A 137 -8.11 -11.65 -18.77
C SER A 137 -9.63 -11.84 -18.81
N ARG A 138 -10.30 -11.96 -17.65
CA ARG A 138 -11.76 -12.10 -17.58
C ARG A 138 -12.52 -10.89 -18.12
N TRP A 139 -11.97 -9.68 -17.96
CA TRP A 139 -12.60 -8.46 -18.46
C TRP A 139 -12.64 -8.42 -20.00
N ARG A 140 -11.66 -9.06 -20.66
CA ARG A 140 -11.58 -9.13 -22.12
C ARG A 140 -12.56 -10.13 -22.75
N VAL A 141 -13.03 -11.11 -21.99
CA VAL A 141 -13.98 -12.13 -22.48
C VAL A 141 -15.41 -11.59 -22.48
N ASN A 142 -15.83 -10.88 -21.43
CA ASN A 142 -17.20 -10.33 -21.35
C ASN A 142 -17.43 -9.16 -22.31
N ALA A 143 -16.42 -8.34 -22.60
CA ALA A 143 -16.54 -7.26 -23.59
C ALA A 143 -16.75 -7.79 -25.03
N LYS A 144 -16.44 -9.07 -25.30
CA LYS A 144 -16.64 -9.70 -26.61
C LYS A 144 -18.02 -10.34 -26.78
N THR A 145 -18.68 -10.75 -25.70
CA THR A 145 -20.02 -11.35 -25.74
C THR A 145 -21.14 -10.34 -25.85
N ASP A 146 -20.91 -9.08 -25.45
CA ASP A 146 -21.91 -8.00 -25.55
C ASP A 146 -21.83 -7.22 -26.86
N ALA A 147 -20.89 -7.57 -27.75
CA ALA A 147 -20.64 -6.89 -29.03
C ALA A 147 -21.13 -7.68 -30.26
N THR A 148 -21.91 -8.76 -30.07
CA THR A 148 -22.58 -9.47 -31.16
C THR A 148 -24.04 -9.02 -31.27
N PRO A 149 -24.42 -8.32 -32.35
CA PRO A 149 -25.83 -7.97 -32.63
C PRO A 149 -26.69 -9.19 -32.98
#